data_AF-A0A9E5MUH9-F1
#
_entry.id   AF-A0A9E5MUH9-F1
#
_cell.length_a   1.000
_cell.length_b   1.000
_cell.length_c   1.000
_cell.angle_alpha   90.00
_cell.angle_beta   90.00
_cell.angle_gamma   90.00
#
_symmetry.space_group_name_H-M   'P 1'
#
loop_
_entity.id
_entity.type
_entity.pdbx_description
1 polymer ?
#
loop_
_entity_poly.entity_id
_entity_poly.type
_entity_poly.pdbx_seq_one_letter_code
_entity_poly.pdbx_strand_id
1 'polypeptide(L)'
;IGDMNAYFMEDPIEVFRSAGLVDLLAGESNPYSYVFGGQSGALDHAFATSSLAPQVTGALEWHINADEPPVLDYNLEFGRDPSLFDAATPYRASDHDPTLVGLDLVP
;
A
#
# COMPACT_ATOMS: atom_id res chain seq x y z
N ILE A 1 -8.62 5.21 2.76
CA ILE A 1 -7.55 4.52 2.03
C ILE A 1 -6.53 5.57 1.61
N GLY A 2 -5.25 5.27 1.74
CA GLY A 2 -4.16 6.13 1.27
C GLY A 2 -2.91 5.95 2.12
N ASP A 3 -1.90 6.77 1.83
CA ASP A 3 -0.66 6.86 2.58
C ASP A 3 -0.85 7.72 3.85
N MET A 4 -0.67 7.12 5.02
CA MET A 4 -0.73 7.82 6.32
C MET A 4 0.65 8.25 6.82
N ASN A 5 1.73 7.87 6.13
CA ASN A 5 3.12 8.05 6.55
C ASN A 5 3.36 7.57 7.99
N ALA A 6 2.70 6.48 8.36
CA ALA A 6 2.81 5.86 9.66
C ALA A 6 2.84 4.34 9.51
N TYR A 7 3.75 3.68 10.22
CA TYR A 7 3.84 2.23 10.22
C TYR A 7 2.63 1.59 10.92
N PHE A 8 2.36 0.33 10.58
CA PHE A 8 1.17 -0.43 10.99
C PHE A 8 0.82 -0.43 12.49
N MET A 9 1.80 -0.21 13.36
CA MET A 9 1.65 -0.21 14.82
C MET A 9 1.95 1.15 15.48
N GLU A 10 2.08 2.22 14.69
CA GLU A 10 2.32 3.57 15.23
C GLU A 10 1.04 4.25 15.70
N ASP A 11 1.20 5.19 16.64
CA ASP A 11 0.09 5.93 17.26
C ASP A 11 -0.91 6.55 16.26
N PRO A 12 -0.51 7.12 15.10
CA PRO A 12 -1.47 7.64 14.13
C PRO A 12 -2.46 6.59 13.62
N ILE A 13 -2.02 5.33 13.51
CA ILE A 13 -2.87 4.22 13.07
C ILE A 13 -3.85 3.82 14.18
N GLU A 14 -3.41 3.84 15.44
CA GLU A 14 -4.27 3.57 16.59
C GLU A 14 -5.41 4.58 16.75
N VAL A 15 -5.26 5.81 16.27
CA VAL A 15 -6.35 6.81 16.27
C VAL A 15 -7.54 6.31 15.44
N PHE A 16 -7.31 5.71 14.27
CA PHE A 16 -8.40 5.19 13.42
C PHE A 16 -9.07 3.97 14.04
N ARG A 17 -8.27 3.03 14.59
CA ARG A 17 -8.76 1.84 15.29
C ARG A 17 -9.60 2.23 16.51
N SER A 18 -9.11 3.18 17.30
CA SER A 18 -9.80 3.72 18.48
C SER A 18 -11.08 4.49 18.15
N ALA A 19 -11.17 5.09 16.95
CA ALA A 19 -12.38 5.70 16.44
C ALA A 19 -13.44 4.68 15.97
N GLY A 20 -13.16 3.38 16.07
CA GLY A 20 -14.08 2.31 15.71
C GLY A 20 -14.08 1.96 14.22
N LEU A 21 -13.06 2.40 13.46
CA LEU A 21 -12.89 1.96 12.09
C LEU A 21 -12.24 0.56 12.06
N VAL A 22 -12.69 -0.25 11.10
CA VAL A 22 -12.14 -1.57 10.83
C VAL A 22 -10.94 -1.41 9.92
N ASP A 23 -9.77 -1.85 10.39
CA ASP A 23 -8.57 -2.00 9.58
C ASP A 23 -8.75 -3.17 8.62
N LEU A 24 -8.71 -2.89 7.31
CA LEU A 24 -8.96 -3.88 6.27
C LEU A 24 -7.73 -4.76 6.00
N LEU A 25 -6.53 -4.31 6.38
CA LEU A 25 -5.27 -5.03 6.15
C LEU A 25 -4.83 -5.85 7.37
N ALA A 26 -5.51 -5.71 8.52
CA ALA A 26 -5.19 -6.45 9.74
C ALA A 26 -5.22 -7.99 9.62
N GLY A 27 -5.89 -8.53 8.59
CA GLY A 27 -5.90 -9.95 8.27
C GLY A 27 -4.78 -10.42 7.34
N GLU A 28 -4.01 -9.49 6.76
CA GLU A 28 -2.90 -9.81 5.87
C GLU A 28 -1.69 -10.27 6.67
N SER A 29 -0.97 -11.29 6.18
CA SER A 29 0.18 -11.85 6.89
C SER A 29 1.40 -10.92 6.91
N ASN A 30 1.53 -10.08 5.90
CA ASN A 30 2.68 -9.18 5.74
C ASN A 30 2.25 -7.91 4.98
N PRO A 31 1.41 -7.04 5.59
CA PRO A 31 1.01 -5.79 4.96
C PRO A 31 2.22 -4.85 4.98
N TYR A 32 2.86 -4.69 3.82
CA TYR A 32 3.81 -3.63 3.58
C TYR A 32 3.56 -2.99 2.23
N SER A 33 3.69 -1.67 2.19
CA SER A 33 3.52 -0.92 0.96
C SER A 33 4.80 -0.19 0.56
N TYR A 34 5.82 -0.16 1.43
CA TYR A 34 7.02 0.62 1.21
C TYR A 34 8.27 -0.05 1.79
N VAL A 35 9.42 0.16 1.14
CA VAL A 35 10.73 -0.29 1.60
C VAL A 35 11.69 0.89 1.71
N PHE A 36 12.20 1.14 2.92
CA PHE A 36 13.20 2.18 3.18
C PHE A 36 14.45 1.60 3.81
N GLY A 37 15.61 1.79 3.17
CA GLY A 37 16.88 1.31 3.71
C GLY A 37 16.90 -0.22 3.94
N GLY A 38 16.14 -0.98 3.15
CA GLY A 38 15.99 -2.44 3.30
C GLY A 38 15.01 -2.89 4.37
N GLN A 39 14.24 -1.97 4.97
CA GLN A 39 13.19 -2.28 5.93
C GLN A 39 11.82 -2.09 5.27
N SER A 40 10.99 -3.13 5.31
CA SER A 40 9.62 -3.12 4.78
C SER A 40 8.62 -2.71 5.85
N GLY A 41 7.61 -1.92 5.48
CA GLY A 41 6.47 -1.64 6.33
C GLY A 41 5.28 -1.05 5.58
N ALA A 42 4.09 -1.14 6.17
CA ALA A 42 2.88 -0.50 5.63
C ALA A 42 2.86 0.99 5.99
N LEU A 43 2.89 1.83 4.96
CA LEU A 43 2.57 3.26 5.07
C LEU A 43 1.19 3.57 4.51
N ASP A 44 0.72 2.75 3.58
CA ASP A 44 -0.61 2.80 3.01
C ASP A 44 -1.56 1.93 3.83
N HIS A 45 -2.73 2.48 4.14
CA HIS A 45 -3.72 1.80 4.96
C HIS A 45 -5.11 1.96 4.36
N ALA A 46 -5.94 0.95 4.58
CA ALA A 46 -7.36 0.98 4.25
C ALA A 46 -8.21 0.72 5.50
N PHE A 47 -9.07 1.67 5.83
CA PHE A 47 -10.03 1.56 6.92
C PHE A 47 -11.45 1.65 6.38
N ALA A 48 -12.36 0.90 7.00
CA ALA A 48 -13.79 0.95 6.72
C ALA A 48 -14.60 1.28 7.98
N THR A 49 -15.76 1.89 7.79
CA THR A 49 -16.77 1.95 8.86
C THR A 49 -17.33 0.56 9.13
N SER A 50 -17.94 0.36 10.30
CA SER A 50 -18.60 -0.91 10.64
C SER A 50 -19.74 -1.29 9.68
N SER A 51 -20.35 -0.32 9.01
CA SER A 51 -21.36 -0.55 7.96
C SER A 51 -20.77 -0.95 6.60
N LEU A 52 -19.53 -0.53 6.29
CA LEU A 52 -18.86 -0.84 5.03
C LEU A 52 -18.03 -2.13 5.12
N ALA A 53 -17.43 -2.44 6.27
CA ALA A 53 -16.56 -3.60 6.44
C ALA A 53 -17.21 -4.94 6.02
N PRO A 54 -18.49 -5.22 6.30
CA PRO A 54 -19.15 -6.45 5.82
C PRO A 54 -19.34 -6.52 4.29
N GLN A 55 -19.16 -5.41 3.58
CA GLN A 55 -19.28 -5.29 2.12
C GLN A 55 -17.89 -5.37 1.44
N VAL A 56 -16.81 -5.55 2.20
CA VAL A 56 -15.46 -5.76 1.69
C VAL A 56 -15.27 -7.23 1.36
N THR A 57 -14.91 -7.52 0.10
CA THR A 57 -14.67 -8.89 -0.36
C THR A 57 -13.23 -9.35 -0.16
N GLY A 58 -12.31 -8.40 0.03
CA GLY A 58 -10.91 -8.62 0.35
C GLY A 58 -10.12 -7.31 0.35
N ALA A 59 -8.98 -7.31 1.02
CA ALA A 59 -7.98 -6.25 0.92
C ALA A 59 -6.58 -6.86 1.00
N LEU A 60 -5.63 -6.28 0.27
CA LEU A 60 -4.23 -6.72 0.24
C LEU A 60 -3.32 -5.60 -0.28
N GLU A 61 -2.02 -5.74 -0.01
CA GLU A 61 -0.96 -5.01 -0.69
C GLU A 61 -0.48 -5.79 -1.92
N TRP A 62 -0.57 -5.18 -3.10
CA TRP A 62 -0.15 -5.86 -4.34
C TRP A 62 1.34 -5.59 -4.60
N HIS A 63 2.19 -6.53 -4.19
CA HIS A 63 3.64 -6.40 -4.29
C HIS A 63 4.16 -6.42 -5.74
N ILE A 64 4.23 -5.23 -6.35
CA ILE A 64 4.74 -5.00 -7.72
C ILE A 64 5.72 -3.83 -7.81
N ASN A 65 5.96 -3.09 -6.74
CA ASN A 65 6.65 -1.81 -6.77
C ASN A 65 7.70 -1.65 -5.67
N ALA A 66 7.34 -1.86 -4.40
CA ALA A 66 8.21 -1.53 -3.27
C ALA A 66 9.49 -2.39 -3.25
N ASP A 67 9.37 -3.64 -3.66
CA ASP A 67 10.49 -4.60 -3.75
C ASP A 67 11.32 -4.44 -5.02
N GLU A 68 10.81 -3.73 -6.03
CA GLU A 68 11.51 -3.56 -7.30
C GLU A 68 12.70 -2.59 -7.15
N PRO A 69 13.83 -2.86 -7.83
CA PRO A 69 14.99 -1.97 -7.78
C PRO A 69 14.64 -0.53 -8.20
N PRO A 70 15.06 0.51 -7.44
CA PRO A 70 14.82 1.90 -7.81
C PRO A 70 15.39 2.30 -9.18
N VAL A 71 16.38 1.56 -9.69
CA VAL A 71 16.93 1.80 -11.04
C VAL A 71 15.95 1.49 -12.17
N LEU A 72 14.87 0.76 -11.89
CA LEU A 72 13.82 0.45 -12.86
C LEU A 72 12.68 1.47 -12.86
N ASP A 73 12.69 2.48 -11.97
CA ASP A 73 11.64 3.50 -11.98
C ASP A 73 11.83 4.55 -13.07
N TYR A 74 10.78 5.34 -13.31
CA TYR A 74 10.73 6.37 -14.35
C TYR A 74 11.51 7.66 -14.02
N ASN A 75 12.05 7.82 -12.81
CA ASN A 75 12.78 9.03 -12.43
C ASN A 75 14.15 9.07 -13.10
N LEU A 76 14.59 10.25 -13.53
CA LEU A 76 15.88 10.47 -14.20
C LEU A 76 16.94 11.07 -13.27
N GLU A 77 16.67 11.06 -11.98
CA GLU A 77 17.59 11.57 -10.95
C GLU A 77 18.94 10.87 -11.03
N PHE A 78 20.00 11.60 -10.69
CA PHE A 78 21.37 11.10 -10.68
C PHE A 78 21.86 10.53 -12.03
N GLY A 79 21.21 10.87 -13.15
CA GLY A 79 21.63 10.47 -14.50
C GLY A 79 21.21 9.04 -14.88
N ARG A 80 20.09 8.55 -14.34
CA ARG A 80 19.55 7.22 -14.64
C ARG A 80 19.22 7.07 -16.12
N ASP A 81 19.46 5.87 -16.67
CA ASP A 81 19.14 5.53 -18.05
C ASP A 81 17.63 5.31 -18.22
N PRO A 82 16.93 6.15 -19.01
CA PRO A 82 15.49 6.03 -19.21
C PRO A 82 15.06 4.73 -19.91
N SER A 83 15.98 4.01 -20.56
CA SER A 83 15.67 2.75 -21.24
C SER A 83 15.47 1.56 -20.29
N LEU A 84 15.79 1.72 -19.00
CA LEU A 84 15.61 0.68 -17.99
C LEU A 84 14.17 0.57 -17.47
N PHE A 85 13.38 1.65 -17.57
CA PHE A 85 11.97 1.61 -17.21
C PHE A 85 11.14 0.96 -18.32
N ASP A 86 10.35 -0.07 -17.97
CA ASP A 86 9.43 -0.73 -18.88
C ASP A 86 7.97 -0.33 -18.62
N ALA A 87 7.51 0.68 -19.37
CA ALA A 87 6.14 1.17 -19.31
C ALA A 87 5.07 0.16 -19.80
N ALA A 88 5.46 -0.98 -20.36
CA ALA A 88 4.52 -2.04 -20.77
C ALA A 88 4.15 -2.98 -19.61
N THR A 89 4.80 -2.86 -18.46
CA THR A 89 4.52 -3.65 -17.26
C THR A 89 4.08 -2.75 -16.10
N PRO A 90 3.35 -3.27 -15.10
CA PRO A 90 2.95 -2.47 -13.95
C PRO A 90 4.05 -2.35 -12.89
N TYR A 91 5.18 -3.05 -13.06
CA TYR A 91 6.24 -3.11 -12.07
C TYR A 91 7.00 -1.80 -11.96
N ARG A 92 7.35 -1.43 -10.72
CA ARG A 92 8.09 -0.20 -10.39
C ARG A 92 7.47 1.08 -10.98
N ALA A 93 6.16 1.11 -11.13
CA ALA A 93 5.41 2.30 -11.53
C ALA A 93 5.23 3.32 -10.38
N SER A 94 5.59 2.91 -9.16
CA SER A 94 5.59 3.69 -7.93
C SER A 94 6.73 3.19 -7.03
N ASP A 95 7.12 3.98 -6.02
CA ASP A 95 7.95 3.50 -4.92
C ASP A 95 7.14 2.78 -3.83
N HIS A 96 5.82 2.82 -3.92
CA HIS A 96 4.88 2.10 -3.06
C HIS A 96 4.13 0.99 -3.82
N ASP A 97 3.83 -0.10 -3.13
CA ASP A 97 2.85 -1.09 -3.60
C ASP A 97 1.43 -0.52 -3.53
N PRO A 98 0.54 -0.88 -4.48
CA PRO A 98 -0.85 -0.45 -4.41
C PRO A 98 -1.64 -1.24 -3.36
N THR A 99 -2.36 -0.53 -2.48
CA THR A 99 -3.39 -1.12 -1.64
C THR A 99 -4.66 -1.41 -2.45
N LEU A 100 -5.07 -2.67 -2.52
CA LEU A 100 -6.29 -3.10 -3.21
C LEU A 100 -7.41 -3.37 -2.21
N VAL A 101 -8.62 -2.89 -2.51
CA VAL A 101 -9.84 -3.19 -1.73
C VAL A 101 -10.95 -3.60 -2.69
N GLY A 102 -11.46 -4.81 -2.50
CA GLY A 102 -12.63 -5.32 -3.22
C GLY A 102 -13.92 -4.97 -2.48
N LEU A 103 -14.95 -4.55 -3.22
CA LEU A 103 -16.25 -4.17 -2.66
C LEU A 103 -17.38 -4.92 -3.39
N ASP A 104 -18.34 -5.42 -2.61
CA ASP A 104 -19.64 -5.90 -3.09
C ASP A 104 -20.73 -5.14 -2.34
N LEU A 105 -21.21 -4.05 -2.95
CA LEU A 105 -22.02 -3.05 -2.27
C LEU A 105 -23.48 -3.45 -2.21
N VAL A 106 -24.05 -3.37 -1.01
CA VAL A 106 -25.48 -3.54 -0.78
C VAL A 106 -26.16 -2.18 -0.94
N PRO A 107 -27.27 -2.08 -1.71
CA PRO A 107 -28.04 -0.84 -1.88
C PRO A 107 -28.63 -0.26 -0.59
#